data_AF-A0A9P1HCM2-F1
#
_entry.id   AF-A0A9P1HCM2-F1
#
_cell.length_a   1.000
_cell.length_b   1.000
_cell.length_c   1.000
_cell.angle_alpha   90.00
_cell.angle_beta   90.00
_cell.angle_gamma   90.00
#
_symmetry.space_group_name_H-M   'P 1'
#
loop_
_entity.id
_entity.type
_entity.pdbx_description
1 polymer ?
#
loop_
_entity_poly.entity_id
_entity_poly.type
_entity_poly.pdbx_seq_one_letter_code
_entity_poly.pdbx_strand_id
1 'polypeptide(L)'
;MAHEPFSEGKHALPYQRPEPRCRTFNSTVVEEVIEQMRKEIVDPDLFRLFENTFPNTLDTTISWKGFGSEDPNEERQPAPELQTPPQTGPVPGLPRLPLPRRHQPPGPLHPPVPALQRLPAPDESSLANEYNGGVTSDFVVPRFSRDIVFECKYELDSLAAFLQLSHDYHSRTDDLAFFRDSRWRDTIGVIMDAASALLAGTYASDGSINKSPYMFERKSNKASETMSNDGAGAPSRATPV
;
A
#
# COMPACT_ATOMS: atom_id res chain seq x y z
N MET A 1 -9.36 26.14 14.44
CA MET A 1 -9.30 27.42 13.69
C MET A 1 -9.56 27.10 12.23
N ALA A 2 -10.32 27.94 11.54
CA ALA A 2 -10.54 27.78 10.12
C ALA A 2 -9.29 28.27 9.36
N HIS A 3 -8.83 27.50 8.38
CA HIS A 3 -7.58 27.77 7.66
C HIS A 3 -7.91 28.45 6.32
N GLU A 4 -7.59 29.73 6.23
CA GLU A 4 -7.72 30.49 4.98
C GLU A 4 -6.69 30.00 3.93
N PRO A 5 -6.97 30.16 2.63
CA PRO A 5 -8.15 30.79 2.03
C PRO A 5 -9.39 29.90 1.98
N PHE A 6 -10.56 30.53 2.00
CA PHE A 6 -11.86 29.86 1.79
C PHE A 6 -12.21 29.77 0.30
N SER A 7 -13.02 28.79 -0.09
CA SER A 7 -13.68 28.80 -1.41
C SER A 7 -14.77 29.87 -1.48
N GLU A 8 -15.10 30.29 -2.70
CA GLU A 8 -16.12 31.30 -2.97
C GLU A 8 -17.56 30.73 -2.98
N GLY A 9 -17.71 29.45 -2.70
CA GLY A 9 -19.00 28.77 -2.69
C GLY A 9 -19.81 29.05 -1.43
N LYS A 10 -21.02 28.49 -1.41
CA LYS A 10 -22.00 28.68 -0.33
C LYS A 10 -21.45 28.22 1.03
N HIS A 11 -20.63 27.18 1.04
CA HIS A 11 -20.09 26.54 2.24
C HIS A 11 -18.75 27.13 2.67
N ALA A 12 -18.10 27.94 1.84
CA ALA A 12 -16.82 28.60 2.14
C ALA A 12 -15.81 27.63 2.76
N LEU A 13 -15.55 26.52 2.08
CA LEU A 13 -14.66 25.46 2.56
C LEU A 13 -13.21 25.95 2.63
N PRO A 14 -12.48 25.66 3.73
CA PRO A 14 -11.09 26.06 3.90
C PRO A 14 -10.14 25.27 3.00
N TYR A 15 -9.02 25.87 2.62
CA TYR A 15 -7.89 25.16 2.04
C TYR A 15 -7.15 24.36 3.11
N GLN A 16 -6.94 23.06 2.86
CA GLN A 16 -6.38 22.13 3.84
C GLN A 16 -5.16 21.35 3.32
N ARG A 17 -4.70 21.59 2.09
CA ARG A 17 -3.42 21.00 1.67
C ARG A 17 -2.27 21.62 2.47
N PRO A 18 -1.23 20.84 2.80
CA PRO A 18 -0.01 21.39 3.35
C PRO A 18 0.61 22.43 2.41
N GLU A 19 1.31 23.38 3.01
CA GLU A 19 2.16 24.32 2.28
C GLU A 19 3.17 23.54 1.41
N PRO A 20 3.50 23.99 0.18
CA PRO A 20 4.27 23.18 -0.77
C PRO A 20 5.57 22.58 -0.22
N ARG A 21 6.30 23.30 0.65
CA ARG A 21 7.53 22.82 1.30
C ARG A 21 7.33 21.69 2.31
N CYS A 22 6.10 21.49 2.79
CA CYS A 22 5.74 20.47 3.78
C CYS A 22 5.12 19.23 3.12
N ARG A 23 4.91 19.22 1.79
CA ARG A 23 4.38 18.08 1.07
C ARG A 23 5.44 16.99 0.96
N THR A 24 5.06 15.74 1.21
CA THR A 24 6.02 14.63 1.26
C THR A 24 6.42 14.11 -0.13
N PHE A 25 5.58 14.33 -1.15
CA PHE A 25 5.84 13.99 -2.54
C PHE A 25 5.13 14.99 -3.49
N ASN A 26 5.72 15.32 -4.63
CA ASN A 26 5.20 16.32 -5.57
C ASN A 26 5.14 15.80 -7.01
N SER A 27 3.96 15.49 -7.52
CA SER A 27 3.79 15.01 -8.90
C SER A 27 3.27 16.10 -9.83
N THR A 28 4.05 16.42 -10.87
CA THR A 28 3.67 17.36 -11.93
C THR A 28 2.34 16.95 -12.59
N VAL A 29 2.20 15.67 -12.92
CA VAL A 29 0.98 15.10 -13.51
C VAL A 29 -0.25 15.31 -12.61
N VAL A 30 -0.09 15.19 -11.28
CA VAL A 30 -1.22 15.41 -10.35
C VAL A 30 -1.59 16.88 -10.26
N GLU A 31 -0.62 17.79 -10.21
CA GLU A 31 -0.92 19.23 -10.20
C GLU A 31 -1.57 19.68 -11.53
N GLU A 32 -1.16 19.11 -12.66
CA GLU A 32 -1.82 19.35 -13.96
C GLU A 32 -3.30 18.88 -13.96
N VAL A 33 -3.57 17.70 -13.40
CA VAL A 33 -4.95 17.20 -13.26
C VAL A 33 -5.77 18.11 -12.33
N ILE A 34 -5.19 18.61 -11.24
CA ILE A 34 -5.89 19.56 -10.35
C ILE A 34 -6.29 20.83 -11.12
N GLU A 35 -5.39 21.38 -11.94
CA GLU A 35 -5.69 22.55 -12.75
C GLU A 35 -6.65 22.29 -13.91
N GLN A 36 -6.68 21.06 -14.45
CA GLN A 36 -7.71 20.63 -15.38
C GLN A 36 -9.07 20.57 -14.69
N MET A 37 -9.17 19.87 -13.56
CA MET A 37 -10.43 19.70 -12.82
C MET A 37 -10.96 21.03 -12.28
N ARG A 38 -10.10 22.02 -12.01
CA ARG A 38 -10.50 23.40 -11.68
C ARG A 38 -11.40 24.02 -12.75
N LYS A 39 -11.18 23.68 -14.01
CA LYS A 39 -11.94 24.20 -15.16
C LYS A 39 -13.22 23.39 -15.41
N GLU A 40 -13.23 22.12 -15.02
CA GLU A 40 -14.36 21.20 -15.25
C GLU A 40 -15.38 21.23 -14.11
N ILE A 41 -14.93 21.37 -12.86
CA ILE A 41 -15.79 21.42 -11.67
C ILE A 41 -16.25 22.86 -11.46
N VAL A 42 -17.51 23.12 -11.84
CA VAL A 42 -18.12 24.46 -11.75
C VAL A 42 -18.34 24.91 -10.30
N ASP A 43 -18.69 23.99 -9.40
CA ASP A 43 -18.95 24.31 -8.00
C ASP A 43 -17.62 24.52 -7.24
N PRO A 44 -17.35 25.73 -6.71
CA PRO A 44 -16.08 26.05 -6.07
C PRO A 44 -15.87 25.32 -4.73
N ASP A 45 -16.93 24.95 -4.01
CA ASP A 45 -16.81 24.14 -2.79
C ASP A 45 -16.50 22.68 -3.13
N LEU A 46 -17.15 22.14 -4.16
CA LEU A 46 -16.85 20.80 -4.63
C LEU A 46 -15.42 20.71 -5.17
N PHE A 47 -14.97 21.71 -5.92
CA PHE A 47 -13.59 21.78 -6.37
C PHE A 47 -12.63 21.88 -5.17
N ARG A 48 -12.94 22.68 -4.15
CA ARG A 48 -12.11 22.75 -2.94
C ARG A 48 -11.98 21.41 -2.24
N LEU A 49 -13.06 20.63 -2.17
CA LEU A 49 -13.02 19.28 -1.62
C LEU A 49 -12.11 18.37 -2.45
N PHE A 50 -12.23 18.43 -3.79
CA PHE A 50 -11.37 17.69 -4.69
C PHE A 50 -9.88 18.07 -4.50
N GLU A 51 -9.57 19.37 -4.51
CA GLU A 51 -8.22 19.89 -4.32
C GLU A 51 -7.61 19.47 -2.97
N ASN A 52 -8.40 19.42 -1.90
CA ASN A 52 -7.92 19.00 -0.58
C ASN A 52 -7.72 17.48 -0.46
N THR A 53 -8.50 16.66 -1.18
CA THR A 53 -8.57 15.20 -0.96
C THR A 53 -7.79 14.40 -2.00
N PHE A 54 -7.85 14.80 -3.27
CA PHE A 54 -7.23 14.06 -4.38
C PHE A 54 -5.71 13.88 -4.23
N PRO A 55 -4.91 14.92 -3.90
CA PRO A 55 -3.47 14.76 -3.68
C PRO A 55 -3.09 14.38 -2.25
N ASN A 56 -4.05 14.15 -1.33
CA ASN A 56 -3.76 14.07 0.11
C ASN A 56 -2.74 12.97 0.47
N THR A 57 -2.84 11.81 -0.19
CA THR A 57 -1.88 10.71 -0.01
C THR A 57 -0.47 11.11 -0.44
N LEU A 58 -0.31 11.82 -1.57
CA LEU A 58 1.00 12.31 -2.01
C LEU A 58 1.53 13.41 -1.08
N ASP A 59 0.66 14.31 -0.65
CA ASP A 59 1.03 15.45 0.19
C ASP A 59 1.50 15.02 1.58
N THR A 60 0.97 13.92 2.13
CA THR A 60 1.12 13.61 3.57
C THR A 60 1.62 12.20 3.90
N THR A 61 1.51 11.23 2.98
CA THR A 61 1.73 9.81 3.29
C THR A 61 2.94 9.23 2.56
N ILE A 62 3.15 9.57 1.29
CA ILE A 62 4.27 9.02 0.50
C ILE A 62 5.60 9.61 0.97
N SER A 63 6.47 8.77 1.52
CA SER A 63 7.78 9.17 2.06
C SER A 63 8.97 8.71 1.20
N TRP A 64 8.73 8.24 -0.03
CA TRP A 64 9.78 7.75 -0.92
C TRP A 64 10.75 8.86 -1.38
N LYS A 65 12.07 8.64 -1.31
CA LYS A 65 13.11 9.62 -1.70
C LYS A 65 14.15 9.10 -2.72
N GLY A 66 13.94 7.91 -3.29
CA GLY A 66 14.89 7.25 -4.22
C GLY A 66 14.57 7.44 -5.71
N PHE A 67 15.44 6.92 -6.57
CA PHE A 67 15.17 6.77 -8.02
C PHE A 67 14.62 5.38 -8.32
N GLY A 68 13.81 5.26 -9.38
CA GLY A 68 13.28 3.98 -9.84
C GLY A 68 14.31 3.10 -10.56
N SER A 69 15.32 3.74 -11.16
CA SER A 69 16.48 3.14 -11.80
C SER A 69 17.77 3.92 -11.49
N GLU A 70 18.94 3.36 -11.79
CA GLU A 70 20.23 4.08 -11.69
C GLU A 70 20.39 5.18 -12.76
N ASP A 71 19.36 5.45 -13.58
CA ASP A 71 19.40 6.46 -14.63
C ASP A 71 19.28 7.87 -14.03
N PRO A 72 20.33 8.70 -14.10
CA PRO A 72 20.31 10.07 -13.57
C PRO A 72 19.35 11.02 -14.33
N ASN A 73 18.76 10.58 -15.44
CA ASN A 73 17.75 11.31 -16.22
C ASN A 73 16.30 10.99 -15.82
N GLU A 74 16.08 10.03 -14.91
CA GLU A 74 14.75 9.76 -14.37
C GLU A 74 14.41 10.84 -13.31
N GLU A 75 13.22 11.43 -13.42
CA GLU A 75 12.87 12.71 -12.81
C GLU A 75 13.15 12.76 -11.30
N ARG A 76 14.05 13.65 -10.89
CA ARG A 76 14.14 14.07 -9.49
C ARG A 76 12.85 14.80 -9.15
N GLN A 77 12.22 14.44 -8.04
CA GLN A 77 11.46 15.43 -7.28
C GLN A 77 12.40 15.98 -6.20
N PRO A 78 13.20 17.02 -6.49
CA PRO A 78 13.94 17.68 -5.44
C PRO A 78 12.96 18.34 -4.46
N ALA A 79 13.31 18.33 -3.17
CA ALA A 79 12.71 19.26 -2.22
C ALA A 79 12.83 20.70 -2.79
N PRO A 80 11.81 21.55 -2.67
CA PRO A 80 11.72 22.76 -3.49
C PRO A 80 12.83 23.74 -3.11
N GLU A 81 13.72 24.01 -4.07
CA GLU A 81 14.52 25.23 -4.12
C GLU A 81 13.83 26.19 -5.10
N LEU A 82 13.59 27.43 -4.67
CA LEU A 82 12.88 28.47 -5.41
C LEU A 82 13.48 28.68 -6.81
N GLN A 83 12.73 28.43 -7.89
CA GLN A 83 12.91 29.14 -9.17
C GLN A 83 11.70 29.01 -10.14
N THR A 84 11.49 30.10 -10.87
CA THR A 84 10.37 30.48 -11.77
C THR A 84 10.24 29.66 -13.07
N PRO A 85 9.08 29.68 -13.76
CA PRO A 85 8.76 28.75 -14.85
C PRO A 85 9.36 29.18 -16.20
N PRO A 86 9.59 28.22 -17.13
CA PRO A 86 8.92 28.35 -18.42
C PRO A 86 8.47 27.03 -19.12
N GLN A 87 7.28 27.14 -19.73
CA GLN A 87 6.86 26.75 -21.09
C GLN A 87 6.75 25.27 -21.52
N THR A 88 5.47 24.86 -21.68
CA THR A 88 4.84 24.06 -22.75
C THR A 88 5.70 23.13 -23.62
N GLY A 89 5.48 21.82 -23.44
CA GLY A 89 5.85 20.71 -24.35
C GLY A 89 4.94 19.49 -24.12
N PRO A 90 4.83 18.53 -25.06
CA PRO A 90 3.89 17.42 -24.98
C PRO A 90 4.30 16.41 -23.90
N VAL A 91 3.32 15.98 -23.09
CA VAL A 91 3.50 15.10 -21.92
C VAL A 91 3.97 13.69 -22.34
N PRO A 92 5.17 13.24 -21.95
CA PRO A 92 5.57 11.84 -22.04
C PRO A 92 5.28 11.11 -20.73
N GLY A 93 4.75 9.88 -20.83
CA GLY A 93 4.92 8.75 -19.90
C GLY A 93 4.69 8.98 -18.40
N LEU A 94 3.72 8.26 -17.83
CA LEU A 94 3.66 8.07 -16.37
C LEU A 94 5.04 7.65 -15.81
N PRO A 95 5.52 8.24 -14.70
CA PRO A 95 6.78 7.85 -14.07
C PRO A 95 6.75 6.37 -13.69
N ARG A 96 7.85 5.65 -13.99
CA ARG A 96 8.04 4.27 -13.53
C ARG A 96 8.10 4.28 -12.00
N LEU A 97 7.31 3.42 -11.38
CA LEU A 97 7.38 3.24 -9.93
C LEU A 97 8.60 2.35 -9.61
N PRO A 98 9.30 2.61 -8.50
CA PRO A 98 10.64 2.08 -8.27
C PRO A 98 10.73 0.57 -8.12
N LEU A 99 11.86 0.02 -8.57
CA LEU A 99 12.39 -1.22 -8.02
C LEU A 99 13.10 -0.93 -6.68
N PRO A 100 12.78 -1.63 -5.58
CA PRO A 100 13.55 -1.51 -4.35
C PRO A 100 14.99 -1.99 -4.56
N ARG A 101 15.94 -1.30 -3.90
CA ARG A 101 17.38 -1.60 -3.94
C ARG A 101 17.69 -3.10 -3.85
N ARG A 102 18.76 -3.49 -4.54
CA ARG A 102 19.43 -4.79 -4.41
C ARG A 102 20.09 -4.93 -3.03
N HIS A 103 19.35 -5.09 -1.94
CA HIS A 103 19.95 -5.58 -0.68
C HIS A 103 19.03 -6.55 0.08
N GLN A 104 19.71 -7.61 0.53
CA GLN A 104 19.32 -8.78 1.31
C GLN A 104 17.82 -9.08 1.48
N PRO A 105 17.32 -10.23 0.96
CA PRO A 105 16.04 -10.71 1.42
C PRO A 105 16.13 -10.93 2.95
N PRO A 106 15.03 -10.81 3.71
CA PRO A 106 14.96 -11.56 4.96
C PRO A 106 15.34 -13.00 4.61
N GLY A 107 16.22 -13.60 5.42
CA GLY A 107 16.66 -14.99 5.24
C GLY A 107 15.48 -15.94 5.00
N PRO A 108 15.75 -17.19 4.60
CA PRO A 108 14.77 -18.11 3.99
C PRO A 108 13.36 -17.90 4.55
N LEU A 109 12.44 -17.47 3.69
CA LEU A 109 11.02 -17.29 4.02
C LEU A 109 10.45 -18.64 4.46
N HIS A 110 10.58 -18.93 5.74
CA HIS A 110 9.87 -19.98 6.45
C HIS A 110 8.49 -19.43 6.84
N PRO A 111 7.46 -20.30 6.87
CA PRO A 111 6.53 -20.66 5.77
C PRO A 111 5.56 -19.49 5.44
N PRO A 112 4.48 -19.64 4.63
CA PRO A 112 3.94 -18.55 3.80
C PRO A 112 3.50 -17.38 4.69
N VAL A 113 4.05 -16.21 4.39
CA VAL A 113 3.72 -14.98 5.12
C VAL A 113 2.24 -14.68 4.83
N PRO A 114 1.35 -14.71 5.84
CA PRO A 114 -0.01 -14.28 5.67
C PRO A 114 0.00 -12.82 5.26
N ALA A 115 -0.86 -12.46 4.30
CA ALA A 115 -1.02 -11.12 3.77
C ALA A 115 -0.79 -10.03 4.83
N LEU A 116 0.27 -9.24 4.67
CA LEU A 116 0.64 -8.21 5.61
C LEU A 116 -0.19 -6.96 5.32
N GLN A 117 -1.02 -6.53 6.27
CA GLN A 117 -1.73 -5.25 6.18
C GLN A 117 -0.77 -4.05 6.10
N ARG A 118 0.49 -4.21 6.53
CA ARG A 118 1.53 -3.19 6.36
C ARG A 118 2.93 -3.80 6.32
N LEU A 119 3.63 -3.56 5.21
CA LEU A 119 5.06 -3.82 5.06
C LEU A 119 5.89 -2.75 5.81
N PRO A 120 7.13 -3.06 6.21
CA PRO A 120 8.01 -2.05 6.79
C PRO A 120 8.23 -0.92 5.78
N ALA A 121 8.53 0.28 6.28
CA ALA A 121 8.84 1.40 5.41
C ALA A 121 10.08 1.05 4.56
N PRO A 122 10.10 1.36 3.26
CA PRO A 122 11.27 1.09 2.43
C PRO A 122 12.46 1.90 2.93
N ASP A 123 13.68 1.40 2.75
CA ASP A 123 14.92 2.09 3.17
C ASP A 123 15.00 3.52 2.60
N GLU A 124 14.49 3.69 1.39
CA GLU A 124 14.41 4.96 0.67
C GLU A 124 13.52 5.99 1.36
N SER A 125 12.70 5.58 2.33
CA SER A 125 11.94 6.51 3.17
C SER A 125 12.76 7.16 4.28
N SER A 126 13.88 6.53 4.68
CA SER A 126 14.65 6.91 5.87
C SER A 126 13.82 6.94 7.16
N LEU A 127 12.69 6.25 7.20
CA LEU A 127 11.84 6.12 8.38
C LEU A 127 12.23 4.88 9.17
N ALA A 128 12.20 4.98 10.49
CA ALA A 128 12.32 3.82 11.36
C ALA A 128 11.02 2.99 11.34
N ASN A 129 11.14 1.68 11.57
CA ASN A 129 9.96 0.84 11.75
C ASN A 129 9.17 1.28 12.98
N GLU A 130 7.87 1.50 12.78
CA GLU A 130 6.96 1.85 13.86
C GLU A 130 6.62 0.62 14.70
N TYR A 131 6.71 0.76 16.02
CA TYR A 131 6.35 -0.30 16.95
C TYR A 131 4.84 -0.34 17.19
N ASN A 132 4.21 -1.49 16.90
CA ASN A 132 2.81 -1.72 17.24
C ASN A 132 2.67 -2.39 18.62
N GLY A 133 2.25 -1.64 19.64
CA GLY A 133 1.99 -2.20 20.97
C GLY A 133 0.91 -3.30 20.99
N GLY A 134 -0.05 -3.26 20.06
CA GLY A 134 -1.15 -4.24 19.98
C GLY A 134 -0.69 -5.65 19.59
N VAL A 135 0.34 -5.75 18.75
CA VAL A 135 0.87 -7.03 18.24
C VAL A 135 1.52 -7.90 19.34
N THR A 136 1.80 -7.30 20.50
CA THR A 136 2.45 -8.00 21.62
C THR A 136 1.60 -9.15 22.15
N SER A 137 0.28 -9.00 22.09
CA SER A 137 -0.70 -9.99 22.54
C SER A 137 -1.11 -11.00 21.48
N ASP A 138 -0.63 -10.83 20.24
CA ASP A 138 -1.03 -11.66 19.12
C ASP A 138 -0.35 -13.03 19.18
N PHE A 139 -1.19 -14.05 19.05
CA PHE A 139 -0.77 -15.42 18.82
C PHE A 139 -1.15 -15.78 17.38
N VAL A 140 -0.14 -15.90 16.52
CA VAL A 140 -0.33 -16.24 15.11
C VAL A 140 0.45 -17.48 14.76
N VAL A 141 -0.15 -18.31 13.90
CA VAL A 141 0.49 -19.48 13.28
C VAL A 141 0.31 -19.36 11.77
N PRO A 142 1.40 -19.46 10.97
CA PRO A 142 2.79 -19.58 11.40
C PRO A 142 3.29 -18.33 12.15
N ARG A 143 4.36 -18.50 12.94
CA ARG A 143 4.98 -17.39 13.68
C ARG A 143 5.65 -16.42 12.71
N PHE A 144 5.60 -15.14 13.03
CA PHE A 144 6.18 -14.06 12.24
C PHE A 144 7.08 -13.16 13.10
N SER A 145 7.92 -12.36 12.45
CA SER A 145 8.75 -11.35 13.14
C SER A 145 7.99 -10.03 13.30
N ARG A 146 7.90 -9.57 14.55
CA ARG A 146 7.26 -8.29 14.92
C ARG A 146 8.09 -7.06 14.53
N ASP A 147 9.35 -7.27 14.12
CA ASP A 147 10.25 -6.19 13.72
C ASP A 147 9.92 -5.67 12.31
N ILE A 148 9.28 -6.50 11.50
CA ILE A 148 8.95 -6.21 10.10
C ILE A 148 7.44 -6.29 9.80
N VAL A 149 6.66 -6.95 10.67
CA VAL A 149 5.21 -7.05 10.53
C VAL A 149 4.54 -6.18 11.57
N PHE A 150 3.83 -5.14 11.10
CA PHE A 150 3.05 -4.27 11.96
C PHE A 150 1.80 -4.98 12.51
N GLU A 151 1.07 -5.69 11.64
CA GLU A 151 -0.09 -6.50 11.99
C GLU A 151 -0.16 -7.69 11.02
N CYS A 152 -0.47 -8.88 11.56
CA CYS A 152 -0.53 -10.12 10.81
C CYS A 152 -1.97 -10.63 10.85
N LYS A 153 -2.90 -9.89 10.26
CA LYS A 153 -4.28 -10.35 10.01
C LYS A 153 -4.39 -10.71 8.54
N TYR A 154 -4.69 -11.96 8.25
CA TYR A 154 -4.87 -12.41 6.88
C TYR A 154 -6.18 -11.87 6.29
N GLU A 155 -6.07 -11.20 5.14
CA GLU A 155 -7.17 -10.68 4.34
C GLU A 155 -6.90 -10.99 2.86
N LEU A 156 -7.85 -11.64 2.18
CA LEU A 156 -7.67 -12.05 0.76
C LEU A 156 -7.53 -10.83 -0.16
N ASP A 157 -8.24 -9.75 0.14
CA ASP A 157 -8.21 -8.50 -0.61
C ASP A 157 -6.84 -7.81 -0.53
N SER A 158 -6.05 -8.02 0.52
CA SER A 158 -4.67 -7.53 0.57
C SER A 158 -3.80 -8.16 -0.53
N LEU A 159 -4.00 -9.45 -0.83
CA LEU A 159 -3.31 -10.14 -1.92
C LEU A 159 -3.83 -9.68 -3.29
N ALA A 160 -5.15 -9.53 -3.42
CA ALA A 160 -5.78 -9.06 -4.65
C ALA A 160 -5.34 -7.63 -5.01
N ALA A 161 -5.24 -6.73 -4.02
CA ALA A 161 -4.79 -5.36 -4.22
C ALA A 161 -3.34 -5.31 -4.75
N PHE A 162 -2.44 -6.16 -4.23
CA PHE A 162 -1.08 -6.27 -4.74
C PHE A 162 -1.03 -6.75 -6.20
N LEU A 163 -1.83 -7.76 -6.55
CA LEU A 163 -1.92 -8.30 -7.91
C LEU A 163 -2.54 -7.28 -8.89
N GLN A 164 -3.58 -6.57 -8.47
CA GLN A 164 -4.21 -5.52 -9.26
C GLN A 164 -3.24 -4.38 -9.53
N LEU A 165 -2.54 -3.88 -8.50
CA LEU A 165 -1.52 -2.84 -8.67
C LEU A 165 -0.39 -3.29 -9.60
N SER A 166 0.06 -4.54 -9.47
CA SER A 166 1.06 -5.13 -10.36
C SER A 166 0.58 -5.15 -11.83
N HIS A 167 -0.67 -5.57 -12.07
CA HIS A 167 -1.25 -5.61 -13.40
C HIS A 167 -1.42 -4.21 -14.00
N ASP A 168 -1.96 -3.27 -13.23
CA ASP A 168 -2.16 -1.90 -13.66
C ASP A 168 -0.82 -1.22 -13.98
N TYR A 169 0.20 -1.43 -13.15
CA TYR A 169 1.55 -0.95 -13.42
C TYR A 169 2.09 -1.50 -14.75
N HIS A 170 2.04 -2.82 -14.94
CA HIS A 170 2.52 -3.47 -16.17
C HIS A 170 1.77 -2.97 -17.41
N SER A 171 0.43 -2.94 -17.37
CA SER A 171 -0.40 -2.55 -18.50
C SER A 171 -0.19 -1.10 -18.94
N ARG A 172 0.29 -0.24 -18.03
CA ARG A 172 0.54 1.18 -18.28
C ARG A 172 1.98 1.49 -18.68
N THR A 173 2.95 0.68 -18.26
CA THR A 173 4.39 1.00 -18.40
C THR A 173 5.16 0.03 -19.30
N ASP A 174 4.62 -1.16 -19.55
CA ASP A 174 5.29 -2.29 -20.23
C ASP A 174 6.65 -2.64 -19.59
N ASP A 175 6.80 -2.40 -18.28
CA ASP A 175 8.05 -2.62 -17.56
C ASP A 175 8.29 -4.09 -17.21
N LEU A 176 8.60 -4.88 -18.23
CA LEU A 176 8.91 -6.31 -18.09
C LEU A 176 10.16 -6.58 -17.23
N ALA A 177 11.06 -5.60 -17.07
CA ALA A 177 12.27 -5.78 -16.27
C ALA A 177 11.92 -6.01 -14.80
N PHE A 178 10.95 -5.28 -14.27
CA PHE A 178 10.44 -5.45 -12.90
C PHE A 178 9.95 -6.89 -12.65
N PHE A 179 9.11 -7.41 -13.54
CA PHE A 179 8.47 -8.73 -13.38
C PHE A 179 9.38 -9.92 -13.65
N ARG A 180 10.52 -9.71 -14.33
CA ARG A 180 11.53 -10.75 -14.55
C ARG A 180 12.39 -11.01 -13.31
N ASP A 181 12.40 -10.08 -12.35
CA ASP A 181 13.06 -10.27 -11.06
C ASP A 181 12.54 -11.54 -10.38
N SER A 182 13.44 -12.39 -9.89
CA SER A 182 13.06 -13.64 -9.23
C SER A 182 12.23 -13.39 -7.98
N ARG A 183 12.48 -12.28 -7.25
CA ARG A 183 11.75 -11.93 -6.03
C ARG A 183 10.26 -11.76 -6.28
N TRP A 184 9.87 -11.14 -7.40
CA TRP A 184 8.46 -11.02 -7.74
C TRP A 184 7.85 -12.38 -8.04
N ARG A 185 8.52 -13.22 -8.85
CA ARG A 185 8.05 -14.58 -9.17
C ARG A 185 7.93 -15.47 -7.93
N ASP A 186 8.90 -15.41 -7.03
CA ASP A 186 8.91 -16.15 -5.77
C ASP A 186 7.75 -15.68 -4.87
N THR A 187 7.49 -14.37 -4.84
CA THR A 187 6.35 -13.79 -4.11
C THR A 187 5.02 -14.30 -4.65
N ILE A 188 4.85 -14.36 -5.97
CA ILE A 188 3.64 -14.94 -6.59
C ILE A 188 3.48 -16.41 -6.21
N GLY A 189 4.56 -17.19 -6.16
CA GLY A 189 4.53 -18.56 -5.66
C GLY A 189 3.97 -18.63 -4.24
N VAL A 190 4.49 -17.81 -3.32
CA VAL A 190 4.02 -17.73 -1.92
C VAL A 190 2.54 -17.33 -1.83
N ILE A 191 2.09 -16.38 -2.66
CA ILE A 191 0.68 -15.94 -2.71
C ILE A 191 -0.23 -17.10 -3.14
N MET A 192 0.15 -17.82 -4.19
CA MET A 192 -0.62 -18.96 -4.70
C MET A 192 -0.64 -20.12 -3.70
N ASP A 193 0.47 -20.40 -3.03
CA ASP A 193 0.55 -21.41 -1.98
C ASP A 193 -0.36 -21.05 -0.79
N ALA A 194 -0.33 -19.79 -0.33
CA ALA A 194 -1.19 -19.32 0.75
C ALA A 194 -2.68 -19.40 0.40
N ALA A 195 -3.05 -18.90 -0.79
CA ALA A 195 -4.43 -18.95 -1.28
C ALA A 195 -4.93 -20.39 -1.40
N SER A 196 -4.11 -21.28 -1.97
CA SER A 196 -4.44 -22.69 -2.14
C SER A 196 -4.58 -23.42 -0.79
N ALA A 197 -3.69 -23.16 0.17
CA ALA A 197 -3.77 -23.75 1.50
C ALA A 197 -5.07 -23.37 2.21
N LEU A 198 -5.53 -22.13 2.06
CA LEU A 198 -6.74 -21.61 2.70
C LEU A 198 -8.05 -22.07 2.04
N LEU A 199 -7.99 -22.82 0.93
CA LEU A 199 -9.16 -23.53 0.38
C LEU A 199 -9.50 -24.80 1.15
N ALA A 200 -8.61 -25.28 2.02
CA ALA A 200 -8.84 -26.46 2.85
C ALA A 200 -10.05 -26.25 3.77
N GLY A 201 -10.98 -27.21 3.75
CA GLY A 201 -12.10 -27.24 4.69
C GLY A 201 -11.66 -27.65 6.10
N THR A 202 -12.48 -27.36 7.09
CA THR A 202 -12.20 -27.68 8.50
C THR A 202 -12.17 -29.17 8.80
N TYR A 203 -12.92 -29.98 8.06
CA TYR A 203 -13.01 -31.42 8.28
C TYR A 203 -12.49 -32.21 7.09
N ALA A 204 -11.72 -33.26 7.37
CA ALA A 204 -11.35 -34.27 6.40
C ALA A 204 -12.54 -35.20 6.09
N SER A 205 -12.39 -36.05 5.07
CA SER A 205 -13.43 -37.01 4.66
C SER A 205 -13.79 -38.04 5.73
N ASP A 206 -12.87 -38.30 6.67
CA ASP A 206 -13.09 -39.20 7.82
C ASP A 206 -13.70 -38.50 9.05
N GLY A 207 -14.01 -37.20 8.94
CA GLY A 207 -14.54 -36.38 10.03
C GLY A 207 -13.50 -35.85 11.01
N SER A 208 -12.21 -36.15 10.81
CA SER A 208 -11.13 -35.53 11.60
C SER A 208 -10.98 -34.05 11.27
N ILE A 209 -10.48 -33.27 12.23
CA ILE A 209 -10.27 -31.83 12.06
C ILE A 209 -8.96 -31.61 11.31
N ASN A 210 -9.03 -30.96 10.16
CA ASN A 210 -7.86 -30.50 9.42
C ASN A 210 -7.16 -29.38 10.20
N LYS A 211 -5.83 -29.42 10.23
CA LYS A 211 -5.04 -28.32 10.78
C LYS A 211 -5.19 -27.10 9.88
N SER A 212 -5.68 -26.00 10.43
CA SER A 212 -5.74 -24.73 9.70
C SER A 212 -4.31 -24.29 9.31
N PRO A 213 -4.07 -23.87 8.05
CA PRO A 213 -2.78 -23.35 7.62
C PRO A 213 -2.45 -21.99 8.26
N TYR A 214 -3.46 -21.30 8.76
CA TYR A 214 -3.34 -20.00 9.42
C TYR A 214 -4.24 -19.93 10.66
N MET A 215 -3.71 -19.44 11.77
CA MET A 215 -4.48 -19.21 13.00
C MET A 215 -4.12 -17.86 13.59
N PHE A 216 -5.11 -17.15 14.13
CA PHE A 216 -4.92 -15.84 14.72
C PHE A 216 -5.76 -15.67 15.99
N GLU A 217 -5.10 -15.31 17.09
CA GLU A 217 -5.74 -14.91 18.33
C GLU A 217 -5.12 -13.62 18.88
N ARG A 218 -5.96 -12.81 19.50
CA ARG A 218 -5.54 -11.58 20.18
C ARG A 218 -6.32 -11.43 21.48
N LYS A 219 -5.64 -10.97 22.53
CA LYS A 219 -6.30 -10.57 23.77
C LYS A 219 -6.99 -9.23 23.56
N SER A 220 -8.30 -9.26 23.33
CA SER A 220 -9.11 -8.06 23.07
C SER A 220 -10.48 -8.15 23.73
N ASN A 221 -11.07 -7.00 24.05
CA ASN A 221 -12.47 -6.88 24.46
C ASN A 221 -13.43 -6.69 23.26
N LYS A 222 -12.89 -6.63 22.04
CA LYS A 222 -13.67 -6.57 20.79
C LYS A 222 -13.66 -7.93 20.12
N ALA A 223 -14.83 -8.52 19.90
CA ALA A 223 -14.96 -9.85 19.31
C ALA A 223 -14.38 -9.93 17.88
N SER A 224 -14.43 -8.84 17.11
CA SER A 224 -13.89 -8.77 15.74
C SER A 224 -12.36 -8.78 15.68
N GLU A 225 -11.67 -8.64 16.82
CA GLU A 225 -10.22 -8.55 16.87
C GLU A 225 -9.54 -9.90 17.11
N THR A 226 -10.26 -11.02 17.14
CA THR A 226 -9.71 -12.37 17.34
C THR A 226 -10.56 -13.40 16.61
N MET A 227 -10.02 -14.58 16.30
CA MET A 227 -10.77 -15.66 15.67
C MET A 227 -11.29 -16.67 16.70
N SER A 228 -12.44 -17.29 16.42
CA SER A 228 -13.00 -18.39 17.20
C SER A 228 -12.21 -19.70 16.99
N ASN A 229 -12.56 -20.75 17.73
CA ASN A 229 -11.98 -22.10 17.60
C ASN A 229 -10.45 -22.11 17.70
N ASP A 230 -9.92 -21.59 18.81
CA ASP A 230 -8.48 -21.49 19.09
C ASP A 230 -7.69 -20.84 17.93
N GLY A 231 -8.29 -19.78 17.37
CA GLY A 231 -7.71 -19.02 16.27
C GLY A 231 -7.95 -19.55 14.87
N ALA A 232 -8.58 -20.72 14.70
CA ALA A 232 -8.83 -21.33 13.38
C ALA A 232 -10.04 -20.75 12.63
N GLY A 233 -10.92 -20.01 13.34
CA GLY A 233 -12.12 -19.42 12.77
C GLY A 233 -13.29 -20.38 12.66
N ALA A 234 -14.41 -19.88 12.12
CA ALA A 234 -15.63 -20.67 11.98
C ALA A 234 -15.44 -21.83 10.97
N PRO A 235 -16.09 -22.99 11.19
CA PRO A 235 -15.92 -24.13 10.31
C PRO A 235 -16.36 -23.84 8.87
N SER A 236 -15.59 -24.33 7.90
CA SER A 236 -15.86 -24.20 6.47
C SER A 236 -15.81 -25.54 5.77
N ARG A 237 -16.59 -25.65 4.68
CA ARG A 237 -16.47 -26.77 3.74
C ARG A 237 -15.40 -26.43 2.72
N ALA A 238 -14.57 -27.40 2.35
CA ALA A 238 -13.63 -27.23 1.26
C ALA A 238 -14.36 -26.84 -0.02
N THR A 239 -13.76 -25.93 -0.79
CA THR A 239 -14.27 -25.55 -2.11
C THR A 239 -13.43 -26.28 -3.17
N PRO A 240 -14.02 -27.16 -3.98
CA PRO A 240 -13.28 -27.82 -5.06
C PRO A 240 -12.78 -26.77 -6.06
N VAL A 241 -11.54 -26.93 -6.51
CA VAL A 241 -10.93 -26.15 -7.62
C VAL A 241 -11.19 -26.85 -8.93
#